data_AF-A0A162AQS2-F1
#
_entry.id   AF-A0A162AQS2-F1
#
_cell.length_a   1.000
_cell.length_b   1.000
_cell.length_c   1.000
_cell.angle_alpha   90.00
_cell.angle_beta   90.00
_cell.angle_gamma   90.00
#
_symmetry.space_group_name_H-M   'P 1'
#
loop_
_entity.id
_entity.type
_entity.pdbx_description
1 polymer ?
#
loop_
_entity_poly.entity_id
_entity_poly.type
_entity_poly.pdbx_seq_one_letter_code
_entity_poly.pdbx_strand_id
1 'polypeptide(L)'
;MNNMERLPVNMIGELLEAALGHGFQFFYNLFKAWAQSQRTPLIREMLGNACRSRLFRFWKCGSSEDMASFEELMDVACHMGIGDAIVFTSCRDIFRNPGNSNAQFVALEELSATGRFLAQVATFITKILFRRHSSVSALNALLSLHQNNLYRQRIVSDVESVEVIYRLAVPLGIPPTVDRLMSCPLHSTGDAKMFISNCLESEVCLFCDMACMINKFAIPGATK
;
A
#
# COMPACT_ATOMS: atom_id res chain seq x y z
N MET A 1 -36.88 -7.95 -4.10
CA MET A 1 -35.49 -7.55 -4.40
C MET A 1 -35.30 -6.14 -3.85
N ASN A 2 -34.44 -5.99 -2.85
CA ASN A 2 -34.31 -4.76 -2.06
C ASN A 2 -33.65 -3.64 -2.88
N ASN A 3 -34.11 -2.40 -2.67
CA ASN A 3 -33.77 -1.13 -3.32
C ASN A 3 -32.30 -0.67 -3.18
N MET A 4 -31.32 -1.57 -3.09
CA MET A 4 -29.90 -1.21 -2.93
C MET A 4 -29.39 -0.30 -4.04
N GLU A 5 -29.93 -0.43 -5.26
CA GLU A 5 -29.51 0.35 -6.42
C GLU A 5 -29.73 1.87 -6.25
N ARG A 6 -30.69 2.25 -5.39
CA ARG A 6 -31.07 3.65 -5.12
C ARG A 6 -30.43 4.20 -3.85
N LEU A 7 -29.69 3.38 -3.11
CA LEU A 7 -29.05 3.84 -1.89
C LEU A 7 -27.88 4.79 -2.23
N PRO A 8 -27.67 5.83 -1.42
CA PRO A 8 -26.48 6.66 -1.48
C PRO A 8 -25.18 5.83 -1.40
N VAL A 9 -24.15 6.26 -2.12
CA VAL A 9 -22.84 5.59 -2.21
C VAL A 9 -22.23 5.37 -0.82
N ASN A 10 -22.37 6.30 0.11
CA ASN A 10 -21.87 6.14 1.48
C ASN A 10 -22.57 4.99 2.24
N MET A 11 -23.89 4.85 2.09
CA MET A 11 -24.63 3.76 2.74
C MET A 11 -24.26 2.39 2.14
N ILE A 12 -24.02 2.33 0.83
CA ILE A 12 -23.50 1.10 0.21
C ILE A 12 -22.08 0.82 0.69
N GLY A 13 -21.24 1.85 0.87
CA GLY A 13 -19.91 1.71 1.46
C GLY A 13 -19.95 1.07 2.85
N GLU A 14 -20.83 1.54 3.74
CA GLU A 14 -21.02 0.96 5.08
C GLU A 14 -21.50 -0.50 5.04
N LEU A 15 -22.44 -0.82 4.13
CA LEU A 15 -22.91 -2.19 3.94
C LEU A 15 -21.80 -3.12 3.44
N LEU A 16 -20.99 -2.64 2.51
CA LEU A 16 -19.83 -3.36 2.01
C LEU A 16 -18.81 -3.57 3.14
N GLU A 17 -18.48 -2.52 3.92
CA GLU A 17 -17.57 -2.68 5.07
C GLU A 17 -18.07 -3.70 6.09
N ALA A 18 -19.38 -3.72 6.39
CA ALA A 18 -19.98 -4.73 7.26
C ALA A 18 -19.86 -6.16 6.66
N ALA A 19 -19.99 -6.29 5.34
CA ALA A 19 -19.87 -7.57 4.64
C ALA A 19 -18.48 -8.22 4.80
N LEU A 20 -17.42 -7.43 5.02
CA LEU A 20 -16.07 -7.98 5.28
C LEU A 20 -16.02 -8.86 6.54
N GLY A 21 -16.92 -8.64 7.50
CA GLY A 21 -17.05 -9.50 8.70
C GLY A 21 -17.51 -10.93 8.39
N HIS A 22 -18.06 -11.16 7.20
CA HIS A 22 -18.52 -12.47 6.73
C HIS A 22 -17.57 -13.11 5.70
N GLY A 23 -16.44 -12.47 5.40
CA GLY A 23 -15.49 -12.92 4.38
C GLY A 23 -15.43 -11.96 3.18
N PHE A 24 -14.30 -11.99 2.49
CA PHE A 24 -14.05 -11.12 1.34
C PHE A 24 -14.88 -11.53 0.12
N GLN A 25 -15.17 -12.82 -0.05
CA GLN A 25 -16.04 -13.31 -1.11
C GLN A 25 -17.46 -12.74 -0.96
N PHE A 26 -17.97 -12.65 0.27
CA PHE A 26 -19.30 -12.08 0.52
C PHE A 26 -19.33 -10.59 0.20
N PHE A 27 -18.32 -9.83 0.66
CA PHE A 27 -18.09 -8.45 0.23
C PHE A 27 -18.10 -8.32 -1.30
N TYR A 28 -17.32 -9.15 -1.98
CA TYR A 28 -17.12 -9.05 -3.43
C TYR A 28 -18.41 -9.37 -4.20
N ASN A 29 -19.14 -10.40 -3.79
CA ASN A 29 -20.43 -10.75 -4.38
C ASN A 29 -21.46 -9.62 -4.19
N LEU A 30 -21.49 -9.00 -3.02
CA LEU A 30 -22.38 -7.86 -2.75
C LEU A 30 -22.00 -6.65 -3.60
N PHE A 31 -20.71 -6.34 -3.70
CA PHE A 31 -20.20 -5.28 -4.58
C PHE A 31 -20.55 -5.55 -6.04
N LYS A 32 -20.34 -6.77 -6.53
CA LYS A 32 -20.63 -7.19 -7.91
C LYS A 32 -22.12 -7.07 -8.23
N ALA A 33 -22.98 -7.52 -7.33
CA ALA A 33 -24.43 -7.40 -7.47
C ALA A 33 -24.89 -5.94 -7.53
N TRP A 34 -24.34 -5.08 -6.66
CA TRP A 34 -24.60 -3.65 -6.71
C TRP A 34 -24.08 -3.01 -8.00
N ALA A 35 -22.83 -3.29 -8.39
CA ALA A 35 -22.17 -2.66 -9.53
C ALA A 35 -22.88 -2.94 -10.88
N GLN A 36 -23.54 -4.10 -11.02
CA GLN A 36 -24.31 -4.45 -12.21
C GLN A 36 -25.43 -3.45 -12.54
N SER A 37 -25.97 -2.74 -11.56
CA SER A 37 -27.04 -1.77 -11.73
C SER A 37 -26.54 -0.32 -11.80
N GLN A 38 -25.23 -0.09 -11.83
CA GLN A 38 -24.63 1.24 -11.64
C GLN A 38 -23.87 1.72 -12.88
N ARG A 39 -23.68 3.03 -12.95
CA ARG A 39 -22.86 3.65 -14.00
C ARG A 39 -21.38 3.59 -13.60
N THR A 40 -20.50 3.45 -14.60
CA THR A 40 -19.04 3.38 -14.42
C THR A 40 -18.46 4.45 -13.48
N PRO A 41 -18.87 5.73 -13.51
CA PRO A 41 -18.33 6.74 -12.59
C PRO A 41 -18.63 6.43 -11.11
N LEU A 42 -19.83 5.95 -10.79
CA LEU A 42 -20.22 5.57 -9.43
C LEU A 42 -19.44 4.33 -8.96
N ILE A 43 -19.22 3.37 -9.86
CA ILE A 43 -18.40 2.19 -9.58
C ILE A 43 -16.96 2.61 -9.28
N ARG A 44 -16.39 3.53 -10.08
CA ARG A 44 -15.04 4.07 -9.84
C ARG A 44 -14.95 4.81 -8.52
N GLU A 45 -15.94 5.64 -8.19
CA GLU A 45 -16.01 6.34 -6.91
C GLU A 45 -16.06 5.34 -5.74
N MET A 46 -16.92 4.33 -5.84
CA MET A 46 -17.04 3.27 -4.85
C MET A 46 -15.73 2.51 -4.70
N LEU A 47 -15.12 2.06 -5.81
CA LEU A 47 -13.84 1.35 -5.77
C LEU A 47 -12.71 2.23 -5.24
N GLY A 48 -12.69 3.52 -5.54
CA GLY A 48 -11.73 4.46 -4.96
C GLY A 48 -11.89 4.59 -3.44
N ASN A 49 -13.13 4.51 -2.95
CA ASN A 49 -13.41 4.51 -1.51
C ASN A 49 -13.17 3.15 -0.84
N ALA A 50 -13.50 2.06 -1.53
CA ALA A 50 -13.40 0.70 -1.04
C ALA A 50 -11.96 0.20 -1.08
N CYS A 51 -11.26 0.33 -2.21
CA CYS A 51 -9.86 -0.12 -2.39
C CYS A 51 -8.83 0.73 -1.63
N ARG A 52 -9.23 1.39 -0.56
CA ARG A 52 -8.31 2.05 0.36
C ARG A 52 -7.29 1.03 0.86
N SER A 53 -6.10 1.52 1.13
CA SER A 53 -4.98 0.76 1.67
C SER A 53 -5.30 -0.16 2.87
N ARG A 54 -6.35 0.17 3.65
CA ARG A 54 -6.93 -0.67 4.70
C ARG A 54 -7.39 -2.05 4.24
N LEU A 55 -7.80 -2.22 2.98
CA LEU A 55 -8.24 -3.53 2.47
C LEU A 55 -7.08 -4.49 2.22
N PHE A 56 -5.85 -4.02 2.03
CA PHE A 56 -4.72 -4.88 1.66
C PHE A 56 -4.48 -6.03 2.64
N ARG A 57 -4.86 -5.85 3.91
CA ARG A 57 -4.81 -6.89 4.95
C ARG A 57 -5.65 -8.13 4.65
N PHE A 58 -6.63 -8.05 3.75
CA PHE A 58 -7.51 -9.17 3.40
C PHE A 58 -6.97 -10.08 2.28
N TRP A 59 -5.92 -9.68 1.56
CA TRP A 59 -5.41 -10.40 0.38
C TRP A 59 -5.09 -11.89 0.60
N LYS A 60 -4.66 -12.27 1.80
CA LYS A 60 -4.41 -13.68 2.19
C LYS A 60 -5.14 -14.08 3.47
N CYS A 61 -6.33 -13.52 3.68
CA CYS A 61 -7.17 -13.83 4.83
C CYS A 61 -8.39 -14.64 4.39
N GLY A 62 -8.75 -15.68 5.15
CA GLY A 62 -9.95 -16.48 4.88
C GLY A 62 -9.72 -17.67 3.94
N SER A 63 -10.75 -18.02 3.17
CA SER A 63 -10.76 -19.18 2.26
C SER A 63 -10.00 -18.90 0.95
N SER A 64 -9.79 -19.93 0.13
CA SER A 64 -9.26 -19.75 -1.23
C SER A 64 -10.19 -18.88 -2.11
N GLU A 65 -11.49 -18.89 -1.84
CA GLU A 65 -12.46 -18.09 -2.58
C GLU A 65 -12.41 -16.62 -2.16
N ASP A 66 -12.14 -16.34 -0.87
CA ASP A 66 -11.86 -14.99 -0.39
C ASP A 66 -10.64 -14.40 -1.11
N MET A 67 -9.56 -15.17 -1.18
CA MET A 67 -8.32 -14.75 -1.86
C MET A 67 -8.55 -14.52 -3.35
N ALA A 68 -9.27 -15.42 -4.04
CA ALA A 68 -9.60 -15.26 -5.45
C ALA A 68 -10.48 -14.02 -5.71
N SER A 69 -11.48 -13.79 -4.84
CA SER A 69 -12.37 -12.62 -4.93
C SER A 69 -11.61 -11.31 -4.70
N PHE A 70 -10.63 -11.32 -3.79
CA PHE A 70 -9.74 -10.18 -3.55
C PHE A 70 -8.91 -9.85 -4.79
N GLU A 71 -8.27 -10.85 -5.38
CA GLU A 71 -7.46 -10.68 -6.58
C GLU A 71 -8.31 -10.19 -7.76
N GLU A 72 -9.52 -10.73 -7.94
CA GLU A 72 -10.45 -10.28 -8.99
C GLU A 72 -10.87 -8.82 -8.79
N LEU A 73 -11.20 -8.40 -7.56
CA LEU A 73 -11.53 -7.01 -7.26
C LEU A 73 -10.35 -6.08 -7.56
N MET A 74 -9.14 -6.41 -7.13
CA MET A 74 -7.96 -5.58 -7.35
C MET A 74 -7.60 -5.49 -8.83
N ASP A 75 -7.77 -6.57 -9.59
CA ASP A 75 -7.59 -6.58 -11.03
C ASP A 75 -8.60 -5.65 -11.73
N VAL A 76 -9.89 -5.75 -11.41
CA VAL A 76 -10.93 -4.85 -11.94
C VAL A 76 -10.63 -3.40 -11.57
N ALA A 77 -10.29 -3.13 -10.31
CA ALA A 77 -9.96 -1.78 -9.86
C ALA A 77 -8.72 -1.22 -10.56
N CYS A 78 -7.71 -2.05 -10.82
CA CYS A 78 -6.52 -1.67 -11.59
C CYS A 78 -6.87 -1.30 -13.04
N HIS A 79 -7.68 -2.13 -13.73
CA HIS A 79 -8.19 -1.81 -15.07
C HIS A 79 -9.04 -0.53 -15.10
N MET A 80 -9.73 -0.23 -14.00
CA MET A 80 -10.47 1.02 -13.82
C MET A 80 -9.60 2.20 -13.38
N GLY A 81 -8.27 2.05 -13.32
CA GLY A 81 -7.34 3.14 -12.99
C GLY A 81 -7.40 3.60 -11.53
N ILE A 82 -7.81 2.73 -10.60
CA ILE A 82 -7.86 3.04 -9.18
C ILE A 82 -6.44 2.98 -8.61
N GLY A 83 -5.94 4.13 -8.14
CA GLY A 83 -4.55 4.28 -7.72
C GLY A 83 -4.09 3.28 -6.66
N ASP A 84 -4.86 3.09 -5.60
CA ASP A 84 -4.48 2.17 -4.51
C ASP A 84 -4.40 0.72 -4.99
N ALA A 85 -5.26 0.29 -5.92
CA ALA A 85 -5.19 -1.04 -6.53
C ALA A 85 -3.93 -1.19 -7.41
N ILE A 86 -3.57 -0.16 -8.17
CA ILE A 86 -2.32 -0.13 -8.94
C ILE A 86 -1.11 -0.24 -8.01
N VAL A 87 -1.11 0.49 -6.88
CA VAL A 87 -0.03 0.40 -5.87
C VAL A 87 0.05 -1.01 -5.33
N PHE A 88 -1.08 -1.59 -4.92
CA PHE A 88 -1.15 -2.94 -4.38
C PHE A 88 -0.56 -3.96 -5.35
N THR A 89 -1.08 -4.02 -6.58
CA THR A 89 -0.67 -4.98 -7.61
C THR A 89 0.80 -4.82 -7.96
N SER A 90 1.26 -3.58 -8.13
CA SER A 90 2.67 -3.29 -8.46
C SER A 90 3.61 -3.70 -7.33
N CYS A 91 3.30 -3.34 -6.08
CA CYS A 91 4.10 -3.71 -4.92
C CYS A 91 4.13 -5.23 -4.74
N ARG A 92 2.96 -5.89 -4.81
CA ARG A 92 2.84 -7.35 -4.75
C ARG A 92 3.80 -8.01 -5.73
N ASP A 93 3.74 -7.60 -6.99
CA ASP A 93 4.49 -8.22 -8.08
C ASP A 93 5.99 -7.93 -7.94
N ILE A 94 6.38 -6.71 -7.55
CA ILE A 94 7.77 -6.36 -7.20
C ILE A 94 8.30 -7.26 -6.09
N PHE A 95 7.52 -7.44 -5.00
CA PHE A 95 7.95 -8.22 -3.85
C PHE A 95 7.96 -9.74 -4.12
N ARG A 96 7.04 -10.24 -4.97
CA ARG A 96 6.98 -11.67 -5.33
C ARG A 96 8.01 -12.08 -6.38
N ASN A 97 8.31 -11.21 -7.35
CA ASN A 97 9.20 -11.52 -8.46
C ASN A 97 10.05 -10.32 -8.88
N PRO A 98 11.11 -9.99 -8.12
CA PRO A 98 11.90 -8.78 -8.38
C PRO A 98 12.64 -8.80 -9.72
N GLY A 99 12.92 -9.99 -10.28
CA GLY A 99 13.65 -10.15 -11.54
C GLY A 99 12.91 -9.67 -12.80
N ASN A 100 11.58 -9.53 -12.73
CA ASN A 100 10.74 -9.07 -13.85
C ASN A 100 9.70 -8.04 -13.40
N SER A 101 10.18 -6.95 -12.81
CA SER A 101 9.34 -5.95 -12.12
C SER A 101 9.41 -4.54 -12.72
N ASN A 102 10.06 -4.38 -13.89
CA ASN A 102 10.27 -3.06 -14.49
C ASN A 102 8.94 -2.35 -14.84
N ALA A 103 7.96 -3.07 -15.38
CA ALA A 103 6.65 -2.51 -15.69
C ALA A 103 5.94 -1.99 -14.42
N GLN A 104 6.05 -2.72 -13.31
CA GLN A 104 5.49 -2.35 -12.01
C GLN A 104 6.19 -1.13 -11.41
N PHE A 105 7.52 -1.03 -11.57
CA PHE A 105 8.24 0.18 -11.18
C PHE A 105 7.78 1.39 -11.99
N VAL A 106 7.58 1.25 -13.31
CA VAL A 106 7.08 2.33 -14.16
C VAL A 106 5.66 2.75 -13.75
N ALA A 107 4.77 1.79 -13.51
CA ALA A 107 3.40 2.07 -13.07
C ALA A 107 3.37 2.84 -11.73
N LEU A 108 4.22 2.47 -10.77
CA LEU A 108 4.38 3.21 -9.52
C LEU A 108 4.93 4.62 -9.73
N GLU A 109 5.92 4.79 -10.61
CA GLU A 109 6.52 6.08 -10.93
C GLU A 109 5.53 7.04 -11.59
N GLU A 110 4.78 6.56 -12.58
CA GLU A 110 3.72 7.32 -13.24
C GLU A 110 2.67 7.77 -12.23
N LEU A 111 2.20 6.84 -11.39
CA LEU A 111 1.20 7.17 -10.37
C LEU A 111 1.76 8.13 -9.30
N SER A 112 3.01 7.95 -8.89
CA SER A 112 3.73 8.85 -7.98
C SER A 112 3.84 10.26 -8.55
N ALA A 113 4.14 10.40 -9.85
CA ALA A 113 4.22 11.68 -10.55
C ALA A 113 2.88 12.43 -10.58
N THR A 114 1.74 11.74 -10.48
CA THR A 114 0.42 12.38 -10.34
C THR A 114 0.13 12.93 -8.93
N GLY A 115 1.08 12.85 -8.00
CA GLY A 115 0.92 13.36 -6.63
C GLY A 115 0.18 12.41 -5.68
N ARG A 116 0.01 11.14 -6.06
CA ARG A 116 -0.62 10.14 -5.20
C ARG A 116 0.35 9.74 -4.08
N PHE A 117 0.06 10.19 -2.87
CA PHE A 117 0.94 10.01 -1.71
C PHE A 117 1.31 8.54 -1.45
N LEU A 118 0.35 7.62 -1.43
CA LEU A 118 0.63 6.19 -1.23
C LEU A 118 1.56 5.63 -2.33
N ALA A 119 1.41 6.09 -3.57
CA ALA A 119 2.29 5.71 -4.67
C ALA A 119 3.70 6.29 -4.52
N GLN A 120 3.83 7.51 -4.00
CA GLN A 120 5.13 8.12 -3.68
C GLN A 120 5.84 7.32 -2.56
N VAL A 121 5.12 6.95 -1.50
CA VAL A 121 5.63 6.09 -0.42
C VAL A 121 6.09 4.74 -0.98
N ALA A 122 5.23 4.08 -1.76
CA ALA A 122 5.55 2.80 -2.39
C ALA A 122 6.76 2.90 -3.35
N THR A 123 6.84 3.95 -4.15
CA THR A 123 7.96 4.20 -5.08
C THR A 123 9.26 4.35 -4.32
N PHE A 124 9.28 5.18 -3.28
CA PHE A 124 10.46 5.36 -2.44
C PHE A 124 10.89 4.02 -1.81
N ILE A 125 10.00 3.37 -1.08
CA ILE A 125 10.31 2.13 -0.35
C ILE A 125 10.82 1.03 -1.30
N THR A 126 10.06 0.73 -2.37
CA THR A 126 10.43 -0.36 -3.28
C THR A 126 11.75 -0.09 -3.98
N LYS A 127 12.03 1.15 -4.41
CA LYS A 127 13.31 1.49 -5.04
C LYS A 127 14.48 1.36 -4.06
N ILE A 128 14.31 1.77 -2.80
CA ILE A 128 15.36 1.59 -1.79
C ILE A 128 15.63 0.09 -1.53
N LEU A 129 14.58 -0.70 -1.26
CA LEU A 129 14.71 -2.12 -0.91
C LEU A 129 15.40 -2.95 -2.01
N PHE A 130 15.18 -2.60 -3.28
CA PHE A 130 15.77 -3.27 -4.44
C PHE A 130 16.99 -2.55 -5.01
N ARG A 131 17.71 -1.78 -4.17
CA ARG A 131 18.98 -1.09 -4.49
C ARG A 131 18.92 -0.15 -5.71
N ARG A 132 17.75 0.38 -6.04
CA ARG A 132 17.53 1.43 -7.04
C ARG A 132 17.48 2.82 -6.39
N HIS A 133 18.22 3.01 -5.30
CA HIS A 133 18.19 4.23 -4.47
C HIS A 133 18.79 5.46 -5.14
N SER A 134 19.68 5.27 -6.12
CA SER A 134 20.19 6.35 -6.99
C SER A 134 19.19 6.78 -8.07
N SER A 135 18.00 6.19 -8.11
CA SER A 135 16.97 6.56 -9.06
C SER A 135 16.42 7.94 -8.74
N VAL A 136 16.44 8.83 -9.75
CA VAL A 136 15.88 10.18 -9.67
C VAL A 136 14.41 10.15 -9.23
N SER A 137 13.65 9.12 -9.63
CA SER A 137 12.25 8.97 -9.25
C SER A 137 12.07 8.69 -7.75
N ALA A 138 12.98 7.94 -7.12
CA ALA A 138 12.95 7.68 -5.69
C ALA A 138 13.23 8.96 -4.89
N LEU A 139 14.19 9.77 -5.32
CA LEU A 139 14.50 11.07 -4.71
C LEU A 139 13.34 12.06 -4.90
N ASN A 140 12.76 12.13 -6.10
CA ASN A 140 11.61 13.00 -6.36
C ASN A 140 10.38 12.61 -5.53
N ALA A 141 10.13 11.31 -5.37
CA ALA A 141 9.07 10.82 -4.50
C ALA A 141 9.31 11.25 -3.05
N LEU A 142 10.52 11.07 -2.52
CA LEU A 142 10.88 11.50 -1.16
C LEU A 142 10.69 13.02 -0.98
N LEU A 143 11.22 13.84 -1.89
CA LEU A 143 11.06 15.29 -1.82
C LEU A 143 9.58 15.71 -1.84
N SER A 144 8.79 15.09 -2.73
CA SER A 144 7.35 15.36 -2.84
C SER A 144 6.59 15.00 -1.56
N LEU A 145 6.96 13.89 -0.91
CA LEU A 145 6.39 13.50 0.37
C LEU A 145 6.66 14.56 1.44
N HIS A 146 7.91 15.00 1.59
CA HIS A 146 8.27 15.99 2.63
C HIS A 146 7.73 17.39 2.37
N GLN A 147 7.47 17.74 1.10
CA GLN A 147 6.81 18.99 0.74
C GLN A 147 5.28 18.95 0.94
N ASN A 148 4.71 17.78 1.22
CA ASN A 148 3.28 17.63 1.42
C ASN A 148 2.86 18.09 2.83
N ASN A 149 1.92 19.04 2.90
CA ASN A 149 1.39 19.56 4.16
C ASN A 149 0.74 18.49 5.06
N LEU A 150 0.33 17.35 4.49
CA LEU A 150 -0.28 16.23 5.19
C LEU A 150 0.71 15.10 5.50
N TYR A 151 2.01 15.29 5.23
CA TYR A 151 3.05 14.26 5.41
C TYR A 151 2.96 13.56 6.77
N ARG A 152 3.01 14.35 7.86
CA ARG A 152 3.00 13.84 9.23
C ARG A 152 1.73 13.05 9.56
N GLN A 153 0.59 13.40 8.95
CA GLN A 153 -0.69 12.73 9.20
C GLN A 153 -0.81 11.39 8.46
N ARG A 154 -0.10 11.23 7.34
CA ARG A 154 -0.32 10.11 6.40
C ARG A 154 0.80 9.09 6.38
N ILE A 155 2.03 9.52 6.62
CA ILE A 155 3.22 8.70 6.32
C ILE A 155 3.21 7.35 7.05
N VAL A 156 2.81 7.32 8.32
CA VAL A 156 2.75 6.08 9.12
C VAL A 156 1.79 5.08 8.50
N SER A 157 0.54 5.49 8.24
CA SER A 157 -0.50 4.62 7.68
C SER A 157 -0.12 4.10 6.28
N ASP A 158 0.45 4.96 5.43
CA ASP A 158 0.79 4.57 4.05
C ASP A 158 2.03 3.67 4.01
N VAL A 159 2.99 3.85 4.93
CA VAL A 159 4.12 2.91 5.12
C VAL A 159 3.61 1.55 5.61
N GLU A 160 2.72 1.53 6.61
CA GLU A 160 2.12 0.29 7.13
C GLU A 160 1.36 -0.47 6.04
N SER A 161 0.73 0.25 5.12
CA SER A 161 0.02 -0.35 4.00
C SER A 161 0.96 -1.10 3.05
N VAL A 162 2.11 -0.49 2.72
CA VAL A 162 3.15 -1.14 1.90
C VAL A 162 3.81 -2.29 2.66
N GLU A 163 4.02 -2.14 3.96
CA GLU A 163 4.53 -3.18 4.87
C GLU A 163 3.62 -4.42 4.88
N VAL A 164 2.30 -4.24 4.94
CA VAL A 164 1.32 -5.34 4.86
C VAL A 164 1.48 -6.11 3.55
N ILE A 165 1.56 -5.42 2.40
CA ILE A 165 1.74 -6.09 1.10
C ILE A 165 3.05 -6.87 1.09
N TYR A 166 4.13 -6.24 1.55
CA TYR A 166 5.46 -6.87 1.65
C TYR A 166 5.40 -8.15 2.49
N ARG A 167 4.90 -8.09 3.73
CA ARG A 167 4.81 -9.26 4.62
C ARG A 167 3.99 -10.40 4.03
N LEU A 168 2.90 -10.09 3.33
CA LEU A 168 2.05 -11.09 2.69
C LEU A 168 2.69 -11.67 1.40
N ALA A 169 3.49 -10.88 0.68
CA ALA A 169 4.14 -11.28 -0.56
C ALA A 169 5.39 -12.15 -0.37
N VAL A 170 6.04 -12.10 0.81
CA VAL A 170 7.39 -12.66 1.08
C VAL A 170 7.55 -14.19 1.16
N PRO A 171 6.55 -15.11 1.15
CA PRO A 171 6.87 -16.55 1.26
C PRO A 171 7.40 -17.19 -0.05
N LEU A 172 8.44 -16.61 -0.67
CA LEU A 172 9.32 -17.20 -1.69
C LEU A 172 10.75 -16.59 -1.63
N GLY A 173 11.54 -17.01 -0.64
CA GLY A 173 12.99 -17.25 -0.74
C GLY A 173 13.98 -16.12 -1.06
N ILE A 174 13.56 -14.92 -1.44
CA ILE A 174 14.47 -13.80 -1.74
C ILE A 174 14.29 -12.74 -0.65
N PRO A 175 15.15 -12.72 0.40
CA PRO A 175 15.09 -11.67 1.40
C PRO A 175 15.30 -10.31 0.71
N PRO A 176 14.58 -9.24 1.12
CA PRO A 176 14.90 -7.91 0.64
C PRO A 176 16.37 -7.61 0.97
N THR A 177 17.02 -6.86 0.09
CA THR A 177 18.46 -6.61 0.18
C THR A 177 18.90 -5.74 1.35
N VAL A 178 17.96 -5.26 2.17
CA VAL A 178 18.23 -4.56 3.42
C VAL A 178 18.33 -5.60 4.53
N ASP A 179 19.52 -6.20 4.61
CA ASP A 179 19.92 -7.20 5.59
C ASP A 179 20.35 -6.58 6.93
N ARG A 180 20.24 -5.25 7.08
CA ARG A 180 20.63 -4.49 8.27
C ARG A 180 19.72 -3.28 8.46
N LEU A 181 19.51 -2.89 9.72
CA LEU A 181 18.83 -1.65 10.03
C LEU A 181 19.61 -0.46 9.46
N MET A 182 18.91 0.42 8.76
CA MET A 182 19.41 1.72 8.33
C MET A 182 19.53 2.62 9.55
N SER A 183 20.71 3.22 9.74
CA SER A 183 20.97 4.21 10.78
C SER A 183 20.88 5.63 10.20
N CYS A 184 20.47 6.60 11.02
CA CYS A 184 20.63 8.00 10.66
C CYS A 184 22.11 8.41 10.74
N PRO A 185 22.69 9.06 9.71
CA PRO A 185 24.08 9.51 9.74
C PRO A 185 24.30 10.73 10.66
N LEU A 186 23.24 11.44 11.03
CA LEU A 186 23.31 12.65 11.87
C LEU A 186 23.01 12.37 13.34
N HIS A 187 22.24 11.32 13.63
CA HIS A 187 21.77 11.00 14.98
C HIS A 187 22.12 9.56 15.32
N SER A 188 22.77 9.35 16.47
CA SER A 188 23.08 8.03 17.00
C SER A 188 21.85 7.38 17.66
N THR A 189 20.75 7.22 16.93
CA THR A 189 19.59 6.47 17.42
C THR A 189 19.88 4.98 17.25
N GLY A 190 20.59 4.41 18.22
CA GLY A 190 20.95 2.99 18.29
C GLY A 190 19.81 2.04 18.63
N ASP A 191 18.55 2.51 18.64
CA ASP A 191 17.41 1.68 19.02
C ASP A 191 16.36 1.60 17.91
N ALA A 192 16.25 0.41 17.33
CA ALA A 192 15.24 0.02 16.34
C ALA A 192 13.79 0.20 16.82
N LYS A 193 13.58 0.52 18.11
CA LYS A 193 12.28 0.62 18.78
C LYS A 193 11.59 1.98 18.66
N MET A 194 12.25 3.01 18.11
CA MET A 194 11.70 4.37 18.11
C MET A 194 10.58 4.66 17.08
N PHE A 195 10.18 3.70 16.25
CA PHE A 195 9.16 3.98 15.23
C PHE A 195 7.74 4.14 15.79
N ILE A 196 7.40 3.51 16.91
CA ILE A 196 5.99 3.42 17.34
C ILE A 196 5.54 4.66 18.14
N SER A 197 6.45 5.40 18.78
CA SER A 197 6.05 6.52 19.66
C SER A 197 6.45 7.91 19.18
N ASN A 198 7.51 8.09 18.36
CA ASN A 198 8.15 9.42 18.25
C ASN A 198 8.11 10.09 16.86
N CYS A 199 7.63 9.45 15.78
CA CYS A 199 7.55 10.14 14.46
C CYS A 199 6.55 11.30 14.43
N LEU A 200 5.67 11.41 15.43
CA LEU A 200 4.68 12.48 15.56
C LEU A 200 5.07 13.56 16.59
N GLU A 201 6.01 13.27 17.49
CA GLU A 201 6.30 14.14 18.65
C GLU A 201 7.72 14.74 18.70
N SER A 202 8.68 14.25 17.90
CA SER A 202 10.03 14.83 17.88
C SER A 202 10.41 15.42 16.52
N GLU A 203 11.20 16.49 16.54
CA GLU A 203 11.86 17.11 15.38
C GLU A 203 12.91 16.15 14.77
N VAL A 204 12.47 15.01 14.25
CA VAL A 204 13.35 14.05 13.60
C VAL A 204 13.74 14.56 12.21
N CYS A 205 15.04 14.52 11.91
CA CYS A 205 15.55 14.92 10.60
C CYS A 205 15.11 13.95 9.50
N LEU A 206 15.19 14.41 8.24
CA LEU A 206 14.86 13.63 7.03
C LEU A 206 15.47 12.21 7.05
N PHE A 207 16.72 12.07 7.46
CA PHE A 207 17.38 10.77 7.49
C PHE A 207 16.84 9.83 8.56
N CYS A 208 16.35 10.35 9.69
CA CYS A 208 15.65 9.53 10.67
C CYS A 208 14.31 9.04 10.09
N ASP A 209 13.54 9.91 9.43
CA ASP A 209 12.28 9.52 8.78
C ASP A 209 12.52 8.43 7.72
N MET A 210 13.57 8.58 6.90
CA MET A 210 13.98 7.55 5.92
C MET A 210 14.34 6.22 6.58
N ALA A 211 15.23 6.25 7.58
CA ALA A 211 15.64 5.06 8.32
C ALA A 211 14.42 4.35 8.94
N CYS A 212 13.54 5.13 9.56
CA CYS A 212 12.27 4.69 10.12
C CYS A 212 11.39 3.96 9.09
N MET A 213 11.14 4.57 7.93
CA MET A 213 10.31 3.97 6.87
C MET A 213 10.88 2.64 6.37
N ILE A 214 12.20 2.56 6.16
CA ILE A 214 12.84 1.38 5.60
C ILE A 214 13.01 0.26 6.62
N ASN A 215 13.28 0.60 7.89
CA ASN A 215 13.47 -0.39 8.95
C ASN A 215 12.23 -1.21 9.27
N LYS A 216 11.03 -0.74 8.90
CA LYS A 216 9.78 -1.53 8.93
C LYS A 216 9.85 -2.82 8.10
N PHE A 217 10.73 -2.87 7.11
CA PHE A 217 10.89 -3.98 6.18
C PHE A 217 12.09 -4.87 6.54
N ALA A 218 12.87 -4.50 7.57
CA ALA A 218 14.00 -5.30 8.04
C ALA A 218 13.51 -6.54 8.80
N ILE A 219 14.23 -7.66 8.66
CA ILE A 219 13.91 -8.92 9.34
C ILE A 219 14.42 -8.84 10.79
N PRO A 220 13.60 -9.15 11.81
CA PRO A 220 14.06 -9.25 13.19
C PRO A 220 15.15 -10.32 13.31
N GLY A 221 16.36 -9.94 13.75
CA GLY A 221 17.51 -10.85 13.92
C GLY A 221 18.75 -10.49 13.11
N ALA A 222 18.69 -9.45 12.27
CA ALA A 222 19.84 -8.85 11.60
C ALA A 222 20.65 -7.94 12.56
N THR A 223 21.20 -8.53 13.62
CA THR A 223 22.19 -7.88 14.49
C THR A 223 23.46 -8.70 14.45
N LYS A 224 24.54 -8.11 13.94
CA LYS A 224 25.90 -8.47 14.34
C LYS A 224 26.54 -7.24 14.94
#